data_AF-B7WW08-F1
#
_entry.id   AF-B7WW08-F1
#
_cell.length_a   1.000
_cell.length_b   1.000
_cell.length_c   1.000
_cell.angle_alpha   90.00
_cell.angle_beta   90.00
_cell.angle_gamma   90.00
#
_symmetry.space_group_name_H-M   'P 1'
#
loop_
_entity.id
_entity.type
_entity.pdbx_description
1 polymer ?
#
loop_
_entity_poly.entity_id
_entity_poly.type
_entity_poly.pdbx_seq_one_letter_code
_entity_poly.pdbx_strand_id
1 'polypeptide(L)'
;MSSMRNRNKGFTLIELLVALAAMALLAIMSWRGIDGMLRAQEVTREQGEQHAVMQTVLAQWNADLNALMPLQGRQVLDWDGQVLRLTRKTSAAVDSGALIVAWSRRNVDGRSQWVRWQSLPARTVSEWNDAWNQAAQWGRNPSSDQMRRETVLIPLDLWRVYYYRSNAWTNPQSSDQGDDDGSSVGSDGNPVLPNVPDGIRIELTLPPGRALNGVMTVDWVNPLRSNSRS
;
A
#
# COMPACT_ATOMS: atom_id res chain seq x y z
N MET A 1 -68.01 59.08 -0.48
CA MET A 1 -67.06 57.96 -0.20
C MET A 1 -65.67 58.44 -0.59
N SER A 2 -64.79 58.61 0.39
CA SER A 2 -63.49 59.26 0.23
C SER A 2 -62.54 58.45 -0.65
N SER A 3 -62.03 59.08 -1.71
CA SER A 3 -60.90 58.57 -2.49
C SER A 3 -59.62 58.74 -1.68
N MET A 4 -59.05 57.64 -1.19
CA MET A 4 -57.71 57.63 -0.60
C MET A 4 -56.70 57.86 -1.71
N ARG A 5 -56.10 59.06 -1.75
CA ARG A 5 -54.92 59.33 -2.58
C ARG A 5 -53.76 58.50 -2.04
N ASN A 6 -53.39 57.46 -2.77
CA ASN A 6 -52.12 56.79 -2.58
C ASN A 6 -51.00 57.79 -2.89
N ARG A 7 -50.24 58.14 -1.86
CA ARG A 7 -49.09 59.02 -1.95
C ARG A 7 -47.94 58.19 -2.51
N ASN A 8 -47.73 58.23 -3.83
CA ASN A 8 -46.55 57.63 -4.45
C ASN A 8 -45.30 58.27 -3.83
N LYS A 9 -44.62 57.53 -2.95
CA LYS A 9 -43.28 57.91 -2.49
C LYS A 9 -42.34 57.66 -3.67
N GLY A 10 -41.88 58.74 -4.30
CA GLY A 10 -40.87 58.66 -5.36
C GLY A 10 -39.59 58.04 -4.83
N PHE A 11 -39.13 56.99 -5.49
CA PHE A 11 -37.91 56.27 -5.16
C PHE A 11 -36.70 57.20 -5.34
N THR A 12 -35.92 57.45 -4.29
CA THR A 12 -34.78 58.37 -4.38
C THR A 12 -33.60 57.69 -5.09
N LEU A 13 -32.80 58.46 -5.84
CA LEU A 13 -31.56 57.98 -6.47
C LEU A 13 -30.65 57.26 -5.46
N ILE A 14 -30.60 57.80 -4.23
CA ILE A 14 -29.81 57.26 -3.13
C ILE A 14 -30.30 55.87 -2.71
N GLU A 15 -31.61 55.63 -2.60
CA GLU A 15 -32.15 54.28 -2.31
C GLU A 15 -31.77 53.26 -3.38
N LEU A 16 -31.76 53.65 -4.65
CA LEU A 16 -31.38 52.77 -5.76
C LEU A 16 -29.89 52.42 -5.71
N LEU A 17 -29.06 53.41 -5.42
CA LEU A 17 -27.62 53.21 -5.25
C LEU A 17 -27.29 52.32 -4.05
N VAL A 18 -27.97 52.52 -2.92
CA VAL A 18 -27.77 51.68 -1.72
C VAL A 18 -28.27 50.25 -1.97
N ALA A 19 -29.44 50.07 -2.61
CA ALA A 19 -29.96 48.76 -2.96
C ALA A 19 -29.04 48.02 -3.94
N LEU A 20 -28.52 48.71 -4.95
CA LEU A 20 -27.54 48.15 -5.89
C LEU A 20 -26.23 47.79 -5.21
N ALA A 21 -25.71 48.65 -4.32
CA ALA A 21 -24.50 48.36 -3.57
C ALA A 21 -24.66 47.13 -2.65
N ALA A 22 -25.80 47.03 -1.95
CA ALA A 22 -26.11 45.88 -1.11
C ALA A 22 -26.25 44.59 -1.93
N MET A 23 -26.97 44.63 -3.06
CA MET A 23 -27.10 43.48 -3.96
C MET A 23 -25.75 43.07 -4.57
N ALA A 24 -24.90 44.03 -4.94
CA ALA A 24 -23.56 43.75 -5.46
C ALA A 24 -22.67 43.05 -4.41
N LEU A 25 -22.71 43.48 -3.15
CA LEU A 25 -21.98 42.81 -2.07
C LEU A 25 -22.47 41.37 -1.82
N LEU A 26 -23.79 41.16 -1.82
CA LEU A 26 -24.38 39.83 -1.68
C LEU A 26 -24.00 38.90 -2.85
N ALA A 27 -23.98 39.43 -4.08
CA ALA A 27 -23.57 38.67 -5.26
C ALA A 27 -22.09 38.24 -5.18
N ILE A 28 -21.19 39.14 -4.78
CA ILE A 28 -19.76 38.84 -4.61
C ILE A 28 -19.54 37.79 -3.51
N MET A 29 -20.21 37.95 -2.37
CA MET A 29 -20.10 36.98 -1.26
C MET A 29 -20.65 35.61 -1.63
N SER A 30 -21.77 35.56 -2.36
CA SER A 30 -22.37 34.31 -2.85
C SER A 30 -21.41 33.54 -3.75
N TRP A 31 -20.80 34.22 -4.73
CA TRP A 31 -19.83 33.60 -5.64
C TRP A 31 -18.60 33.10 -4.91
N ARG A 32 -18.05 33.91 -3.98
CA ARG A 32 -16.88 33.50 -3.19
C ARG A 32 -17.18 32.36 -2.21
N GLY A 33 -18.41 32.28 -1.69
CA GLY A 33 -18.86 31.20 -0.82
C GLY A 33 -18.97 29.86 -1.57
N ILE A 34 -19.54 29.88 -2.77
CA ILE A 34 -19.64 28.70 -3.65
C ILE A 34 -18.25 28.22 -4.07
N ASP A 35 -17.36 29.12 -4.52
CA ASP A 35 -15.98 28.78 -4.90
C ASP A 35 -15.16 28.23 -3.73
N GLY A 36 -15.41 28.72 -2.51
CA GLY A 36 -14.77 28.21 -1.30
C GLY A 36 -15.19 26.78 -0.99
N MET A 37 -16.49 26.49 -1.09
CA MET A 37 -17.04 25.16 -0.85
C MET A 37 -16.60 24.14 -1.92
N LEU A 38 -16.61 24.53 -3.21
CA LEU A 38 -16.15 23.65 -4.30
C LEU A 38 -14.67 23.26 -4.11
N ARG A 39 -13.80 24.21 -3.74
CA ARG A 39 -12.40 23.92 -3.44
C ARG A 39 -12.24 23.02 -2.22
N ALA A 40 -13.01 23.25 -1.16
CA ALA A 40 -12.97 22.42 0.05
C ALA A 40 -13.42 20.98 -0.23
N GLN A 41 -14.44 20.80 -1.06
CA GLN A 41 -14.91 19.48 -1.50
C GLN A 41 -13.84 18.76 -2.32
N GLU A 42 -13.19 19.47 -3.24
CA GLU A 42 -12.13 18.89 -4.08
C GLU A 42 -10.93 18.42 -3.25
N VAL A 43 -10.48 19.23 -2.28
CA VAL A 43 -9.41 18.83 -1.35
C VAL A 43 -9.82 17.61 -0.52
N THR A 44 -11.05 17.59 -0.01
CA THR A 44 -11.56 16.46 0.79
C THR A 44 -11.64 15.18 -0.05
N ARG A 45 -12.09 15.30 -1.30
CA ARG A 45 -12.18 14.19 -2.26
C ARG A 45 -10.79 13.62 -2.55
N GLU A 46 -9.82 14.48 -2.86
CA GLU A 46 -8.44 14.06 -3.14
C GLU A 46 -7.81 13.34 -1.94
N GLN A 47 -8.01 13.86 -0.72
CA GLN A 47 -7.55 13.20 0.50
C GLN A 47 -8.19 11.82 0.65
N GLY A 48 -9.50 11.70 0.44
CA GLY A 48 -10.23 10.43 0.49
C GLY A 48 -9.70 9.39 -0.51
N GLU A 49 -9.44 9.80 -1.74
CA GLU A 49 -8.84 8.94 -2.77
C GLU A 49 -7.45 8.44 -2.36
N GLN A 50 -6.60 9.31 -1.81
CA GLN A 50 -5.28 8.93 -1.32
C GLN A 50 -5.33 7.92 -0.18
N HIS A 51 -6.29 8.06 0.74
CA HIS A 51 -6.53 7.08 1.81
C HIS A 51 -7.00 5.73 1.26
N ALA A 52 -7.93 5.72 0.30
CA ALA A 52 -8.41 4.48 -0.32
C ALA A 52 -7.30 3.74 -1.07
N VAL A 53 -6.41 4.46 -1.75
CA VAL A 53 -5.23 3.88 -2.41
C VAL A 53 -4.30 3.23 -1.37
N MET A 54 -3.98 3.93 -0.28
CA MET A 54 -3.15 3.35 0.79
C MET A 54 -3.78 2.08 1.38
N GLN A 55 -5.07 2.12 1.69
CA GLN A 55 -5.78 0.95 2.21
C GLN A 55 -5.73 -0.23 1.23
N THR A 56 -5.89 0.03 -0.06
CA THR A 56 -5.79 -0.99 -1.11
C THR A 56 -4.39 -1.61 -1.16
N VAL A 57 -3.34 -0.78 -1.08
CA VAL A 57 -1.95 -1.24 -1.09
C VAL A 57 -1.63 -2.10 0.14
N LEU A 58 -2.07 -1.68 1.33
CA LEU A 58 -1.88 -2.45 2.56
C LEU A 58 -2.72 -3.72 2.59
N ALA A 59 -3.91 -3.71 1.99
CA ALA A 59 -4.71 -4.91 1.79
C ALA A 59 -4.00 -5.90 0.85
N GLN A 60 -3.38 -5.41 -0.23
CA GLN A 60 -2.58 -6.23 -1.14
C GLN A 60 -1.36 -6.84 -0.43
N TRP A 61 -0.64 -6.05 0.38
CA TRP A 61 0.46 -6.53 1.23
C TRP A 61 0.02 -7.67 2.14
N ASN A 62 -1.08 -7.47 2.90
CA ASN A 62 -1.63 -8.49 3.77
C ASN A 62 -2.12 -9.72 3.00
N ALA A 63 -2.71 -9.54 1.82
CA ALA A 63 -3.18 -10.64 0.99
C ALA A 63 -2.03 -11.51 0.46
N ASP A 64 -0.88 -10.92 0.16
CA ASP A 64 0.33 -11.67 -0.21
C ASP A 64 0.85 -12.49 0.97
N LEU A 65 0.95 -11.91 2.17
CA LEU A 65 1.42 -12.60 3.38
C LEU A 65 0.44 -13.68 3.88
N ASN A 66 -0.86 -13.41 3.85
CA ASN A 66 -1.89 -14.41 4.21
C ASN A 66 -1.93 -15.60 3.24
N ALA A 67 -1.35 -15.45 2.06
CA ALA A 67 -1.30 -16.48 1.05
C ALA A 67 0.05 -17.21 1.00
N LEU A 68 0.96 -16.98 1.96
CA LEU A 68 2.23 -17.71 2.03
C LEU A 68 1.99 -19.22 1.93
N MET A 69 2.80 -19.86 1.09
CA MET A 69 2.68 -21.28 0.78
C MET A 69 4.02 -21.96 1.08
N PRO A 70 4.17 -22.58 2.26
CA PRO A 70 5.33 -23.38 2.56
C PRO A 70 5.48 -24.57 1.61
N LEU A 71 6.60 -24.62 0.89
CA LEU A 71 6.98 -25.73 0.02
C LEU A 71 8.19 -26.44 0.62
N GLN A 72 8.15 -27.76 0.70
CA GLN A 72 9.25 -28.56 1.25
C GLN A 72 10.55 -28.27 0.50
N GLY A 73 11.62 -27.89 1.20
CA GLY A 73 12.93 -27.64 0.60
C GLY A 73 13.02 -26.39 -0.28
N ARG A 74 12.10 -25.42 -0.16
CA ARG A 74 12.20 -24.11 -0.85
C ARG A 74 12.03 -22.96 0.14
N GLN A 75 12.62 -21.79 -0.14
CA GLN A 75 12.35 -20.61 0.67
C GLN A 75 10.91 -20.12 0.48
N VAL A 76 10.26 -19.79 1.58
CA VAL A 76 8.87 -19.29 1.58
C VAL A 76 8.86 -17.77 1.62
N LEU A 77 9.83 -17.20 2.32
CA LEU A 77 9.99 -15.79 2.58
C LEU A 77 11.48 -15.49 2.69
N ASP A 78 11.94 -14.43 2.03
CA ASP A 78 13.33 -14.00 2.07
C ASP A 78 13.44 -12.49 1.92
N TRP A 79 14.18 -11.86 2.82
CA TRP A 79 14.50 -10.43 2.80
C TRP A 79 16.00 -10.24 2.62
N ASP A 80 16.41 -9.65 1.50
CA ASP A 80 17.83 -9.44 1.19
C ASP A 80 18.35 -8.03 1.55
N GLY A 81 17.54 -7.23 2.25
CA GLY A 81 17.83 -5.82 2.55
C GLY A 81 17.23 -4.83 1.55
N GLN A 82 16.80 -5.29 0.38
CA GLN A 82 16.22 -4.47 -0.67
C GLN A 82 14.89 -5.02 -1.20
N VAL A 83 14.77 -6.34 -1.28
CA VAL A 83 13.66 -7.07 -1.88
C VAL A 83 13.13 -8.06 -0.86
N LEU A 84 11.82 -8.00 -0.60
CA LEU A 84 11.12 -9.07 0.10
C LEU A 84 10.52 -10.00 -0.95
N ARG A 85 10.97 -11.24 -0.97
CA ARG A 85 10.46 -12.30 -1.84
C ARG A 85 9.59 -13.25 -1.02
N LEU A 86 8.49 -13.70 -1.61
CA LEU A 86 7.60 -14.64 -0.99
C LEU A 86 7.01 -15.63 -1.99
N THR A 87 6.88 -16.87 -1.55
CA THR A 87 6.15 -17.92 -2.26
C THR A 87 4.72 -17.94 -1.72
N ARG A 88 3.74 -17.75 -2.60
CA ARG A 88 2.32 -17.74 -2.23
C ARG A 88 1.48 -18.66 -3.11
N LYS A 89 0.34 -19.11 -2.57
CA LYS A 89 -0.71 -19.76 -3.36
C LYS A 89 -1.34 -18.78 -4.33
N THR A 90 -1.77 -19.28 -5.49
CA THR A 90 -2.64 -18.51 -6.39
C THR A 90 -4.00 -18.26 -5.74
N SER A 91 -4.60 -17.12 -6.04
CA SER A 91 -5.98 -16.79 -5.65
C SER A 91 -7.02 -17.22 -6.70
N ALA A 92 -6.58 -17.83 -7.81
CA ALA A 92 -7.47 -18.32 -8.86
C ALA A 92 -8.28 -19.54 -8.41
N ALA A 93 -9.51 -19.68 -8.93
CA ALA A 93 -10.39 -20.81 -8.64
C ALA A 93 -9.79 -22.16 -9.08
N VAL A 94 -8.95 -22.16 -10.11
CA VAL A 94 -8.18 -23.31 -10.56
C VAL A 94 -6.76 -23.17 -10.04
N ASP A 95 -6.31 -24.18 -9.28
CA ASP A 95 -4.91 -24.22 -8.85
C ASP A 95 -4.01 -24.21 -10.09
N SER A 96 -3.23 -23.15 -10.18
CA SER A 96 -2.41 -22.85 -11.35
C SER A 96 -0.92 -23.06 -11.06
N GLY A 97 -0.56 -23.44 -9.83
CA GLY A 97 0.82 -23.48 -9.35
C GLY A 97 1.13 -22.35 -8.35
N ALA A 98 2.34 -22.39 -7.80
CA ALA A 98 2.83 -21.39 -6.85
C ALA A 98 3.18 -20.08 -7.56
N LEU A 99 2.97 -18.95 -6.90
CA LEU A 99 3.41 -17.65 -7.37
C LEU A 99 4.57 -17.16 -6.51
N ILE A 100 5.55 -16.54 -7.16
CA ILE A 100 6.58 -15.76 -6.50
C ILE A 100 6.15 -14.30 -6.59
N VAL A 101 6.03 -13.65 -5.45
CA VAL A 101 5.78 -12.21 -5.35
C VAL A 101 6.98 -11.56 -4.73
N ALA A 102 7.28 -10.36 -5.21
CA ALA A 102 8.35 -9.53 -4.67
C ALA A 102 7.85 -8.12 -4.39
N TRP A 103 8.34 -7.56 -3.29
CA TRP A 103 8.14 -6.17 -2.93
C TRP A 103 9.50 -5.49 -2.88
N SER A 104 9.57 -4.26 -3.39
CA SER A 104 10.80 -3.47 -3.38
C SER A 104 10.48 -1.98 -3.27
N ARG A 105 11.39 -1.21 -2.68
CA ARG A 105 11.43 0.23 -2.86
C ARG A 105 12.41 0.52 -4.00
N ARG A 106 11.90 1.03 -5.12
CA ARG A 106 12.73 1.34 -6.30
C ARG A 106 12.52 2.77 -6.76
N ASN A 107 13.48 3.28 -7.54
CA ASN A 107 13.26 4.49 -8.30
C ASN A 107 12.57 4.13 -9.63
N VAL A 108 11.38 4.69 -9.86
CA VAL A 108 10.62 4.57 -11.11
C VAL A 108 10.33 5.99 -11.60
N ASP A 109 10.76 6.29 -12.83
CA ASP A 109 10.61 7.61 -13.46
C ASP A 109 11.09 8.78 -12.57
N GLY A 110 12.23 8.60 -11.90
CA GLY A 110 12.84 9.61 -11.04
C GLY A 110 12.24 9.71 -9.64
N ARG A 111 11.26 8.87 -9.28
CA ARG A 111 10.56 8.91 -7.99
C ARG A 111 10.78 7.61 -7.22
N SER A 112 11.02 7.72 -5.91
CA SER A 112 11.06 6.53 -5.05
C SER A 112 9.64 6.02 -4.83
N GLN A 113 9.38 4.80 -5.28
CA GLN A 113 8.09 4.15 -5.25
C GLN A 113 8.21 2.82 -4.51
N TRP A 114 7.17 2.47 -3.76
CA TRP A 114 6.93 1.09 -3.38
C TRP A 114 6.32 0.37 -4.57
N VAL A 115 6.93 -0.75 -4.94
CA VAL A 115 6.56 -1.51 -6.12
C VAL A 115 6.36 -2.97 -5.74
N ARG A 116 5.46 -3.63 -6.45
CA ARG A 116 5.19 -5.05 -6.34
C ARG A 116 5.41 -5.73 -7.67
N TRP A 117 6.00 -6.91 -7.65
CA TRP A 117 6.17 -7.77 -8.83
C TRP A 117 5.61 -9.15 -8.57
N GLN A 118 5.17 -9.81 -9.64
CA GLN A 118 4.63 -11.17 -9.56
C GLN A 118 5.09 -12.00 -10.75
N SER A 119 5.48 -13.25 -10.48
CA SER A 119 5.87 -14.21 -11.50
C SER A 119 4.67 -14.77 -12.27
N LEU A 120 4.96 -15.55 -13.31
CA LEU A 120 3.99 -16.53 -13.80
C LEU A 120 3.84 -17.67 -12.78
N PRO A 121 2.71 -18.40 -12.77
CA PRO A 121 2.56 -19.58 -11.92
C PRO A 121 3.63 -20.63 -12.23
N ALA A 122 4.38 -21.04 -11.21
CA ALA A 122 5.37 -22.10 -11.27
C ALA A 122 4.74 -23.43 -10.86
N ARG A 123 4.87 -24.43 -11.72
CA ARG A 123 4.39 -25.81 -11.52
C ARG A 123 5.54 -26.77 -11.32
N THR A 124 6.73 -26.43 -11.81
CA THR A 124 7.94 -27.23 -11.63
C THR A 124 8.96 -26.54 -10.72
N VAL A 125 9.92 -27.33 -10.23
CA VAL A 125 11.02 -26.82 -9.42
C VAL A 125 11.90 -25.83 -10.20
N SER A 126 12.14 -26.12 -11.48
CA SER A 126 12.92 -25.22 -12.35
C SER A 126 12.22 -23.87 -12.50
N GLU A 127 10.92 -23.88 -12.81
CA GLU A 127 10.12 -22.66 -12.95
C GLU A 127 10.09 -21.85 -11.66
N TRP A 128 10.04 -22.51 -10.50
CA TRP A 128 10.09 -21.84 -9.20
C TRP A 128 11.45 -21.17 -8.98
N ASN A 129 12.57 -21.88 -9.24
CA ASN A 129 13.92 -21.33 -9.11
C ASN A 129 14.12 -20.13 -10.04
N ASP A 130 13.66 -20.25 -11.29
CA ASP A 130 13.74 -19.17 -12.28
C ASP A 130 12.94 -17.95 -11.85
N ALA A 131 11.71 -18.15 -11.34
CA ALA A 131 10.87 -17.07 -10.83
C ALA A 131 11.46 -16.41 -9.57
N TRP A 132 12.05 -17.20 -8.67
CA TRP A 132 12.71 -16.70 -7.46
C TRP A 132 13.94 -15.84 -7.79
N ASN A 133 14.73 -16.25 -8.77
CA ASN A 133 15.88 -15.49 -9.26
C ASN A 133 15.45 -14.23 -10.02
N GLN A 134 14.39 -14.31 -10.83
CA GLN A 134 13.80 -13.14 -11.51
C GLN A 134 13.34 -12.09 -10.49
N ALA A 135 12.70 -12.50 -9.40
CA ALA A 135 12.27 -11.60 -8.33
C ALA A 135 13.45 -10.83 -7.70
N ALA A 136 14.56 -11.51 -7.44
CA ALA A 136 15.77 -10.89 -6.89
C ALA A 136 16.39 -9.88 -7.86
N GLN A 137 16.49 -10.25 -9.14
CA GLN A 137 17.02 -9.36 -10.19
C GLN A 137 16.12 -8.15 -10.40
N TRP A 138 14.80 -8.35 -10.45
CA TRP A 138 13.81 -7.30 -10.65
C TRP A 138 13.94 -6.19 -9.61
N GLY A 139 14.12 -6.54 -8.34
CA GLY A 139 14.19 -5.56 -7.27
C GLY A 139 15.43 -4.65 -7.31
N ARG A 140 16.46 -5.05 -8.07
CA ARG A 140 17.72 -4.33 -8.25
C ARG A 140 17.78 -3.59 -9.58
N ASN A 141 17.66 -4.33 -10.68
CA ASN A 141 17.74 -3.81 -12.04
C ASN A 141 16.83 -4.63 -12.98
N PRO A 142 15.55 -4.26 -13.10
CA PRO A 142 14.59 -5.06 -13.84
C PRO A 142 14.77 -4.94 -15.35
N SER A 143 14.59 -6.05 -16.05
CA SER A 143 14.41 -6.06 -17.51
C SER A 143 13.03 -5.53 -17.90
N SER A 144 12.85 -5.19 -19.17
CA SER A 144 11.55 -4.79 -19.73
C SER A 144 10.46 -5.83 -19.46
N ASP A 145 10.78 -7.13 -19.56
CA ASP A 145 9.85 -8.23 -19.29
C ASP A 145 9.46 -8.35 -17.83
N GLN A 146 10.36 -7.99 -16.92
CA GLN A 146 10.06 -7.94 -15.49
C GLN A 146 9.22 -6.71 -15.16
N MET A 147 9.50 -5.55 -15.76
CA MET A 147 8.69 -4.34 -15.61
C MET A 147 7.23 -4.54 -16.07
N ARG A 148 6.99 -5.36 -17.10
CA ARG A 148 5.61 -5.71 -17.54
C ARG A 148 4.78 -6.42 -16.47
N ARG A 149 5.44 -7.01 -15.46
CA ARG A 149 4.81 -7.71 -14.32
C ARG A 149 4.95 -6.92 -13.02
N GLU A 150 5.45 -5.69 -13.11
CA GLU A 150 5.53 -4.74 -12.00
C GLU A 150 4.21 -3.98 -11.88
N THR A 151 3.82 -3.69 -10.66
CA THR A 151 2.76 -2.75 -10.30
C THR A 151 3.39 -1.68 -9.44
N VAL A 152 3.37 -0.43 -9.92
CA VAL A 152 3.78 0.75 -9.15
C VAL A 152 2.64 1.14 -8.24
N LEU A 153 2.93 1.30 -6.94
CA LEU A 153 1.90 1.46 -5.92
C LEU A 153 1.84 2.91 -5.43
N ILE A 154 2.73 3.27 -4.50
CA ILE A 154 2.73 4.56 -3.83
C ILE A 154 4.15 5.11 -3.67
N PRO A 155 4.32 6.44 -3.62
CA PRO A 155 5.61 7.03 -3.29
C PRO A 155 6.06 6.62 -1.89
N LEU A 156 7.35 6.32 -1.75
CA LEU A 156 7.91 5.83 -0.49
C LEU A 156 9.37 6.25 -0.32
N ASP A 157 9.68 6.94 0.77
CA ASP A 157 11.02 7.42 1.11
C ASP A 157 11.85 6.37 1.86
N LEU A 158 11.22 5.55 2.68
CA LEU A 158 11.90 4.49 3.42
C LEU A 158 11.01 3.27 3.55
N TRP A 159 11.63 2.10 3.42
CA TRP A 159 11.01 0.82 3.70
C TRP A 159 11.94 0.01 4.59
N ARG A 160 11.44 -0.46 5.73
CA ARG A 160 12.14 -1.41 6.61
C ARG A 160 11.24 -2.60 6.90
N VAL A 161 11.86 -3.77 7.02
CA VAL A 161 11.19 -5.04 7.33
C VAL A 161 11.81 -5.62 8.59
N TYR A 162 10.96 -6.11 9.49
CA TYR A 162 11.34 -6.80 10.71
C TYR A 162 10.56 -8.10 10.82
N TYR A 163 11.21 -9.12 11.39
CA TYR A 163 10.56 -10.38 11.71
C TYR A 163 10.38 -10.50 13.21
N TYR A 164 9.23 -11.04 13.63
CA TYR A 164 9.02 -11.45 15.01
C TYR A 164 9.48 -12.90 15.16
N ARG A 165 10.54 -13.09 15.93
CA ARG A 165 11.17 -14.39 16.20
C ARG A 165 11.66 -14.40 17.65
N SER A 166 11.59 -15.55 18.32
CA SER A 166 12.13 -15.71 19.68
C SER A 166 11.68 -14.62 20.67
N ASN A 167 10.41 -14.19 20.55
CA ASN A 167 9.78 -13.14 21.37
C ASN A 167 10.41 -11.73 21.22
N ALA A 168 11.02 -11.43 20.07
CA ALA A 168 11.59 -10.13 19.75
C ALA A 168 11.37 -9.74 18.28
N TRP A 169 11.34 -8.43 18.01
CA TRP A 169 11.44 -7.90 16.65
C TRP A 169 12.92 -7.81 16.26
N THR A 170 13.32 -8.54 15.22
CA THR A 170 14.70 -8.59 14.74
C THR A 170 14.77 -8.21 13.26
N ASN A 171 15.94 -7.75 12.82
CA ASN A 171 16.21 -7.58 11.40
C ASN A 171 16.30 -8.98 10.76
N PRO A 172 15.60 -9.25 9.63
CA PRO A 172 15.64 -10.55 8.97
C PRO A 172 17.04 -11.07 8.61
N GLN A 173 18.01 -10.17 8.42
CA GLN A 173 19.39 -10.50 8.08
C GLN A 173 20.29 -10.72 9.30
N SER A 174 19.77 -10.47 10.51
CA SER A 174 20.49 -10.85 11.72
C SER A 174 20.44 -12.37 11.86
N SER A 175 21.59 -12.98 12.15
CA SER A 175 21.67 -14.39 12.48
C SER A 175 20.77 -14.68 13.68
N ASP A 176 19.73 -15.49 13.48
CA ASP A 176 19.02 -16.12 14.57
C ASP A 176 19.89 -17.30 15.01
N GLN A 177 20.25 -17.35 16.29
CA GLN A 177 21.06 -18.42 16.85
C GLN A 177 20.16 -19.66 17.03
N GLY A 178 19.76 -20.27 15.90
CA GLY A 178 18.80 -21.37 15.86
C GLY A 178 18.47 -21.92 14.48
N ASP A 179 18.77 -21.20 13.39
CA ASP A 179 18.58 -21.68 12.01
C ASP A 179 19.95 -22.00 11.38
N ASP A 180 20.49 -23.16 11.76
CA ASP A 180 21.65 -23.75 11.08
C ASP A 180 21.21 -24.21 9.68
N ASP A 181 21.83 -23.57 8.68
CA ASP A 181 22.14 -24.06 7.34
C ASP A 181 21.26 -25.16 6.74
N GLY A 182 20.42 -24.80 5.75
CA GLY A 182 20.20 -25.56 4.51
C GLY A 182 19.82 -27.04 4.57
N SER A 183 19.63 -27.61 5.75
CA SER A 183 19.56 -29.02 6.01
C SER A 183 18.09 -29.40 6.11
N SER A 184 17.56 -29.87 4.99
CA SER A 184 16.18 -30.33 4.81
C SER A 184 15.84 -31.62 5.57
N VAL A 185 16.67 -32.03 6.53
CA VAL A 185 16.54 -33.27 7.30
C VAL A 185 16.47 -32.92 8.78
N GLY A 186 15.27 -33.01 9.36
CA GLY A 186 15.13 -32.98 10.81
C GLY A 186 15.84 -34.19 11.42
N SER A 187 16.18 -34.12 12.71
CA SER A 187 16.80 -35.23 13.47
C SER A 187 16.05 -36.57 13.39
N ASP A 188 14.78 -36.55 12.95
CA ASP A 188 13.90 -37.71 12.77
C ASP A 188 13.70 -38.14 11.28
N GLY A 189 14.48 -37.60 10.34
CA GLY A 189 14.40 -37.96 8.91
C GLY A 189 13.19 -37.40 8.16
N ASN A 190 12.35 -36.57 8.82
CA ASN A 190 11.19 -35.95 8.21
C ASN A 190 11.57 -34.61 7.52
N PRO A 191 10.97 -34.28 6.35
CA PRO A 191 11.23 -33.02 5.68
C PRO A 191 10.74 -31.85 6.55
N VAL A 192 11.65 -30.97 6.94
CA VAL A 192 11.33 -29.77 7.73
C VAL A 192 10.73 -28.72 6.81
N LEU A 193 9.53 -28.24 7.14
CA LEU A 193 8.96 -27.10 6.45
C LEU A 193 9.78 -25.84 6.78
N PRO A 194 10.05 -24.97 5.81
CA PRO A 194 10.81 -23.73 6.04
C PRO A 194 10.14 -22.88 7.12
N ASN A 195 10.94 -22.34 8.04
CA ASN A 195 10.45 -21.54 9.16
C ASN A 195 9.94 -20.17 8.66
N VAL A 196 8.62 -19.96 8.72
CA VAL A 196 7.99 -18.65 8.49
C VAL A 196 7.97 -17.91 9.83
N PRO A 197 8.40 -16.63 9.90
CA PRO A 197 8.38 -15.88 11.16
C PRO A 197 6.97 -15.78 11.75
N ASP A 198 6.89 -15.60 13.06
CA ASP A 198 5.61 -15.51 13.77
C ASP A 198 4.85 -14.20 13.45
N GLY A 199 5.59 -13.19 13.00
CA GLY A 199 5.04 -11.93 12.53
C GLY A 199 6.03 -11.19 11.64
N ILE A 200 5.49 -10.26 10.86
CA ILE A 200 6.27 -9.38 9.98
C ILE A 200 5.80 -7.96 10.25
N ARG A 201 6.73 -7.07 10.54
CA ARG A 201 6.49 -5.63 10.66
C ARG A 201 7.13 -4.92 9.48
N ILE A 202 6.40 -3.99 8.89
CA ILE A 202 6.96 -3.01 7.97
C ILE A 202 6.87 -1.61 8.57
N GLU A 203 7.94 -0.85 8.37
CA GLU A 203 7.98 0.59 8.63
C GLU A 203 8.12 1.30 7.28
N LEU A 204 7.17 2.19 7.01
CA LEU A 204 7.04 2.95 5.77
C LEU A 204 7.20 4.43 6.09
N THR A 205 8.14 5.12 5.45
CA THR A 205 8.20 6.59 5.51
C THR A 205 7.63 7.16 4.21
N LEU A 206 6.52 7.88 4.33
CA LEU A 206 5.81 8.49 3.21
C LEU A 206 6.29 9.93 3.00
N PRO A 207 6.51 10.36 1.74
CA PRO A 207 7.01 11.69 1.45
C PRO A 207 6.02 12.79 1.84
N PRO A 208 6.50 14.01 2.11
CA PRO A 208 5.64 15.15 2.40
C PRO A 208 4.81 15.58 1.17
N GLY A 209 3.79 16.42 1.39
CA GLY A 209 2.99 17.00 0.31
C GLY A 209 1.81 16.14 -0.16
N ARG A 210 1.47 15.10 0.58
CA ARG A 210 0.25 14.29 0.41
C ARG A 210 -0.55 14.23 1.72
N ALA A 211 -1.81 13.82 1.63
CA ALA A 211 -2.71 13.61 2.76
C ALA A 211 -2.11 12.64 3.79
N LEU A 212 -1.44 11.60 3.30
CA LEU A 212 -0.66 10.65 4.08
C LEU A 212 0.83 10.97 3.94
N ASN A 213 1.49 11.28 5.06
CA ASN A 213 2.92 11.57 5.14
C ASN A 213 3.47 11.09 6.49
N GLY A 214 4.80 10.99 6.60
CA GLY A 214 5.47 10.57 7.84
C GLY A 214 5.63 9.05 7.96
N VAL A 215 5.90 8.58 9.18
CA VAL A 215 6.20 7.16 9.45
C VAL A 215 4.92 6.39 9.77
N MET A 216 4.73 5.27 9.07
CA MET A 216 3.65 4.31 9.29
C MET A 216 4.24 2.95 9.62
N THR A 217 3.73 2.31 10.68
CA THR A 217 4.09 0.94 11.05
C THR A 217 2.90 0.02 10.81
N VAL A 218 3.13 -1.11 10.16
CA VAL A 218 2.12 -2.13 9.89
C VAL A 218 2.65 -3.49 10.33
N ASP A 219 1.86 -4.18 11.15
CA ASP A 219 2.18 -5.50 11.67
C ASP A 219 1.26 -6.55 11.05
N TRP A 220 1.86 -7.65 10.64
CA TRP A 220 1.19 -8.86 10.20
C TRP A 220 1.55 -9.99 11.16
N VAL A 221 0.57 -10.81 11.51
CA VAL A 221 0.72 -11.97 12.39
C VAL A 221 0.49 -13.23 11.57
N ASN A 222 1.36 -14.23 11.74
CA ASN A 222 1.26 -15.48 11.00
C ASN A 222 0.03 -16.29 11.43
N PRO A 223 -0.97 -16.47 10.56
CA PRO A 223 -2.21 -17.18 10.91
C PRO A 223 -1.98 -18.69 11.10
N LEU A 224 -0.88 -19.24 10.60
CA LEU A 224 -0.59 -20.68 10.72
C LEU A 224 -0.08 -21.05 12.13
N ARG A 225 0.42 -20.08 12.91
CA ARG A 225 0.95 -20.31 14.27
C ARG A 225 -0.13 -20.26 15.36
N SER A 226 -1.19 -19.47 15.21
CA SER A 226 -2.23 -19.34 16.25
C SER A 226 -2.93 -20.67 16.56
N ASN A 227 -2.99 -21.58 15.59
CA ASN A 227 -3.62 -22.89 15.74
C ASN A 227 -2.77 -23.95 16.46
N SER A 228 -1.54 -23.63 16.90
CA SER A 228 -0.61 -24.59 17.52
C SER A 228 -0.43 -24.42 19.04
N ARG A 229 -1.17 -23.49 19.68
CA ARG A 229 -1.12 -23.22 21.13
C ARG A 229 -2.44 -23.54 21.85
N SER A 230 -3.06 -24.68 21.54
CA SER A 230 -4.24 -25.20 22.24
C SER A 230 -3.95 -26.55 22.87
#